data_AF-K7EZ56-F1
#
_entry.id   AF-K7EZ56-F1
#
_cell.length_a   1.000
_cell.length_b   1.000
_cell.length_c   1.000
_cell.angle_alpha   90.00
_cell.angle_beta   90.00
_cell.angle_gamma   90.00
#
_symmetry.space_group_name_H-M   'P 1'
#
loop_
_entity.id
_entity.type
_entity.pdbx_description
1 polymer ?
#
loop_
_entity_poly.entity_id
_entity_poly.type
_entity_poly.pdbx_seq_one_letter_code
_entity_poly.pdbx_strand_id
1 'polypeptide(L)'
;MDPLEIDASLLPPFACPNLVLQGRTWAAVLPDVCGEEDTVLTFWVDHRGRVFFGRQQGVQDILLLKGVPVRAPLWAIVDVYGHTKAVQLL
;
A
#
# COMPACT_ATOMS: atom_id res chain seq x y z
N MET A 1 2.92 2.59 12.94
CA MET A 1 2.25 1.46 13.63
C MET A 1 3.10 0.26 13.36
N ASP A 2 3.59 -0.42 14.40
CA ASP A 2 4.37 -1.64 14.24
C ASP A 2 3.40 -2.83 14.07
N PRO A 3 3.48 -3.62 12.99
CA PRO A 3 2.62 -4.78 12.78
C PRO A 3 2.75 -5.83 13.89
N LEU A 4 3.86 -5.87 14.62
CA LEU A 4 4.03 -6.76 15.77
C LEU A 4 3.15 -6.37 16.97
N GLU A 5 2.70 -5.12 17.02
CA GLU A 5 1.84 -4.59 18.08
C GLU A 5 0.34 -4.64 17.70
N ILE A 6 0.00 -5.12 16.50
CA ILE A 6 -1.38 -5.20 16.02
C ILE A 6 -2.00 -6.53 16.44
N ASP A 7 -3.13 -6.46 17.15
CA ASP A 7 -3.99 -7.63 17.34
C ASP A 7 -4.73 -7.94 16.02
N ALA A 8 -4.40 -9.08 15.41
CA ALA A 8 -4.98 -9.52 14.15
C ALA A 8 -6.52 -9.64 14.21
N SER A 9 -7.09 -9.92 15.39
CA SER A 9 -8.55 -10.00 15.56
C SER A 9 -9.26 -8.65 15.49
N LEU A 10 -8.52 -7.56 15.65
CA LEU A 10 -9.01 -6.18 15.57
C LEU A 10 -8.82 -5.56 14.18
N LEU A 11 -8.23 -6.29 13.24
CA LEU A 11 -8.09 -5.80 11.87
C LEU A 11 -9.48 -5.69 11.21
N PRO A 12 -9.80 -4.53 10.61
CA PRO A 12 -11.03 -4.38 9.87
C PRO A 12 -10.99 -5.22 8.59
N PRO A 13 -12.14 -5.47 7.95
CA PRO A 13 -12.22 -6.31 6.74
C PRO A 13 -11.49 -5.72 5.52
N PHE A 14 -11.25 -4.39 5.49
CA PHE A 14 -10.60 -3.71 4.37
C PHE A 14 -9.61 -2.66 4.87
N ALA A 15 -8.51 -2.47 4.16
CA ALA A 15 -7.60 -1.36 4.41
C ALA A 15 -8.27 -0.02 4.07
N CYS A 16 -8.96 0.04 2.93
CA CYS A 16 -9.70 1.22 2.48
C CYS A 16 -11.22 0.96 2.49
N PRO A 17 -12.04 1.81 3.13
CA PRO A 17 -11.65 2.95 3.96
C PRO A 17 -11.34 2.56 5.41
N ASN A 18 -11.65 1.35 5.87
CA ASN A 18 -11.79 1.07 7.30
C ASN A 18 -10.50 1.24 8.12
N LEU A 19 -9.37 0.66 7.68
CA LEU A 19 -8.10 0.82 8.40
C LEU A 19 -7.58 2.26 8.34
N VAL A 20 -7.73 2.92 7.19
CA VAL A 20 -7.33 4.33 7.01
C VAL A 20 -8.14 5.27 7.91
N LEU A 21 -9.45 5.03 8.04
CA LEU A 21 -10.33 5.84 8.91
C LEU A 21 -9.97 5.75 10.39
N GLN A 22 -9.21 4.74 10.83
CA GLN A 22 -8.67 4.69 12.19
C GLN A 22 -7.53 5.71 12.42
N GLY A 23 -7.04 6.38 11.36
CA GLY A 23 -6.12 7.52 11.45
C GLY A 23 -4.66 7.18 11.72
N ARG A 24 -4.28 5.90 11.67
CA ARG A 24 -2.91 5.43 11.98
C ARG A 24 -2.14 4.90 10.76
N THR A 25 -2.79 4.83 9.61
CA THR A 25 -2.27 4.25 8.38
C THR A 25 -2.60 5.13 7.18
N TRP A 26 -1.83 4.94 6.11
CA TRP A 26 -2.01 5.62 4.82
C TRP A 26 -2.05 4.55 3.74
N ALA A 27 -3.18 4.41 3.07
CA ALA A 27 -3.37 3.47 1.97
C ALA A 27 -4.30 4.10 0.93
N ALA A 28 -4.20 3.62 -0.30
CA ALA A 28 -5.09 3.99 -1.39
C ALA A 28 -5.33 2.77 -2.28
N VAL A 29 -6.47 2.78 -2.97
CA VAL A 29 -6.84 1.73 -3.92
C VAL A 29 -6.05 1.94 -5.21
N LEU A 30 -5.45 0.87 -5.71
CA LEU A 30 -4.78 0.88 -7.02
C LEU A 30 -5.81 0.74 -8.15
N PRO A 31 -5.55 1.32 -9.33
CA PRO A 31 -6.40 1.09 -10.51
C PRO A 31 -6.48 -0.40 -10.86
N ASP A 32 -7.65 -0.88 -11.32
CA ASP A 32 -7.91 -2.30 -11.60
C ASP A 32 -6.89 -2.94 -12.55
N VAL A 33 -6.38 -2.17 -13.51
CA VAL A 33 -5.33 -2.61 -14.44
C VAL A 33 -4.08 -3.12 -13.70
N CYS A 34 -3.80 -2.64 -12.48
CA CYS A 34 -2.64 -3.07 -11.71
C CYS A 34 -2.77 -4.49 -11.14
N GLY A 35 -3.96 -5.08 -11.15
CA GLY A 35 -4.24 -6.41 -10.58
C GLY A 35 -4.21 -7.57 -11.58
N GLU A 36 -3.71 -7.35 -12.80
CA GLU A 36 -3.55 -8.40 -13.81
C GLU A 36 -2.43 -9.38 -13.43
N GLU A 37 -2.56 -10.64 -13.87
CA GLU A 37 -1.55 -11.67 -13.66
C GLU A 37 -0.19 -11.28 -14.27
N ASP A 38 0.91 -11.78 -13.68
CA ASP A 38 2.30 -11.47 -14.06
C ASP A 38 2.69 -9.98 -14.07
N THR A 39 1.91 -9.14 -13.37
CA THR A 39 2.23 -7.71 -13.20
C THR A 39 3.18 -7.49 -12.03
N VAL A 40 4.31 -6.80 -12.27
CA VAL A 40 5.25 -6.40 -11.23
C VAL A 40 5.02 -4.95 -10.83
N LEU A 41 4.47 -4.74 -9.63
CA LEU A 41 4.32 -3.39 -9.08
C LEU A 41 5.53 -3.01 -8.24
N THR A 42 6.08 -1.82 -8.51
CA THR A 42 7.04 -1.16 -7.63
C THR A 42 6.33 -0.02 -6.92
N PHE A 43 6.55 0.15 -5.62
CA PHE A 43 6.07 1.31 -4.88
C PHE A 43 7.13 1.80 -3.91
N TRP A 44 7.14 3.10 -3.68
CA TRP A 44 8.13 3.74 -2.82
C TRP A 44 7.62 5.07 -2.28
N VAL A 45 8.27 5.57 -1.24
CA VAL A 45 7.96 6.85 -0.59
C VAL A 45 9.17 7.77 -0.66
N ASP A 46 8.92 9.04 -0.95
CA ASP A 46 9.97 10.05 -0.96
C ASP A 46 10.13 10.75 0.40
N HIS A 47 11.19 11.55 0.54
CA HIS A 47 11.47 12.33 1.76
C HIS A 47 10.38 13.38 2.11
N ARG A 48 9.42 13.63 1.22
CA ARG A 48 8.30 14.55 1.44
C ARG A 48 7.03 13.83 1.88
N GLY A 49 7.10 12.51 2.08
CA GLY A 49 5.93 11.71 2.45
C GLY A 49 4.94 11.52 1.29
N ARG A 50 5.43 11.56 0.04
CA ARG A 50 4.66 11.24 -1.15
C ARG A 50 4.95 9.80 -1.55
N VAL A 51 3.90 9.01 -1.72
CA VAL A 51 3.99 7.61 -2.16
C VAL A 51 3.73 7.54 -3.65
N PHE A 52 4.57 6.79 -4.35
CA PHE A 52 4.48 6.56 -5.78
C PHE A 52 4.38 5.05 -6.06
N PHE A 53 3.79 4.69 -7.19
CA PHE A 53 3.79 3.33 -7.70
C PHE A 53 4.01 3.29 -9.22
N GLY A 54 4.55 2.19 -9.72
CA GLY A 54 4.79 1.92 -11.14
C GLY A 54 4.59 0.45 -11.48
N ARG A 55 4.24 0.15 -12.73
CA ARG A 55 3.81 -1.20 -13.19
C ARG A 55 4.93 -2.05 -13.79
N GLN A 56 6.11 -1.46 -13.98
CA GLN A 56 7.31 -2.12 -14.47
C GLN A 56 8.49 -1.16 -14.30
N GLN A 57 9.70 -1.70 -14.17
CA GLN A 57 10.91 -0.90 -14.08
C GLN A 57 11.10 -0.06 -15.36
N GLY A 58 11.12 1.27 -15.22
CA GLY A 58 11.26 2.22 -16.34
C GLY A 58 9.96 2.82 -16.88
N VAL A 59 8.79 2.40 -16.39
CA VAL A 59 7.50 3.07 -16.64
C VAL A 59 7.37 4.27 -15.71
N GLN A 60 6.62 5.31 -16.11
CA GLN A 60 6.40 6.50 -15.30
C GLN A 60 5.73 6.14 -13.96
N ASP A 61 6.38 6.53 -12.86
CA ASP A 61 5.81 6.44 -11.52
C ASP A 61 4.64 7.41 -11.34
N ILE A 62 3.53 6.88 -10.82
CA ILE A 62 2.30 7.60 -10.54
C ILE A 62 2.23 7.92 -9.05
N LEU A 63 1.92 9.18 -8.72
CA LEU A 63 1.67 9.59 -7.34
C LEU A 63 0.38 8.94 -6.82
N LEU A 64 0.50 8.15 -5.76
CA LEU A 64 -0.61 7.43 -5.13
C LEU A 64 -1.26 8.23 -4.00
N LEU A 65 -0.48 8.68 -3.02
CA LEU A 65 -0.96 9.43 -1.86
C LEU A 65 0.12 10.32 -1.27
N LYS A 66 -0.27 11.23 -0.37
CA LYS A 66 0.62 12.20 0.29
C LYS A 66 0.38 12.22 1.80
N GLY A 67 1.33 12.79 2.53
CA GLY A 67 1.20 13.06 3.97
C GLY A 67 1.68 11.91 4.85
N VAL A 68 2.44 10.96 4.30
CA VAL A 68 3.04 9.88 5.09
C VAL A 68 4.15 10.44 5.98
N PRO A 69 4.16 10.16 7.29
CA PRO A 69 5.20 10.64 8.19
C PRO A 69 6.49 9.84 8.05
N VAL A 70 7.46 10.38 7.30
CA VAL A 70 8.74 9.71 6.98
C VAL A 70 9.86 9.92 8.02
N ARG A 71 9.52 10.41 9.22
CA ARG A 71 10.49 10.64 10.31
C ARG A 71 10.63 9.45 11.27
N ALA A 72 9.95 8.36 10.99
CA ALA A 72 9.94 7.13 11.79
C ALA A 72 9.96 5.91 10.84
N PRO A 73 10.27 4.71 11.36
CA PRO A 73 10.15 3.47 10.58
C PRO A 73 8.76 3.32 9.97
N LEU A 74 8.72 2.88 8.72
CA LEU A 74 7.51 2.65 7.96
C LEU A 74 7.31 1.17 7.70
N TRP A 75 6.04 0.77 7.61
CA TRP A 75 5.63 -0.58 7.27
C TRP A 75 4.70 -0.52 6.06
N ALA A 76 4.96 -1.39 5.09
CA ALA A 76 4.10 -1.53 3.92
C ALA A 76 2.82 -2.28 4.30
N ILE A 77 1.68 -1.82 3.78
CA ILE A 77 0.39 -2.50 3.90
C ILE A 77 -0.02 -2.93 2.49
N VAL A 78 -0.28 -4.22 2.33
CA VAL A 78 -0.82 -4.79 1.09
C VAL A 78 -2.09 -5.52 1.44
N ASP A 79 -3.22 -5.00 0.96
CA ASP A 79 -4.53 -5.62 1.11
C ASP A 79 -4.83 -6.43 -0.16
N VAL A 80 -4.82 -7.76 -0.03
CA VAL A 80 -5.03 -8.68 -1.16
C VAL A 80 -6.50 -9.05 -1.22
N TYR A 81 -7.23 -8.42 -2.14
CA TYR A 81 -8.66 -8.64 -2.33
C TYR A 81 -9.08 -8.54 -3.79
N GLY A 82 -10.34 -8.88 -4.08
CA GLY A 82 -10.92 -8.76 -5.42
C GLY A 82 -10.38 -9.80 -6.39
N HIS A 83 -9.94 -9.35 -7.57
CA HIS A 83 -9.39 -10.21 -8.63
C HIS A 83 -8.02 -10.80 -8.26
N THR A 84 -7.24 -10.09 -7.44
CA THR A 84 -5.93 -10.55 -6.98
C THR A 84 -6.10 -11.53 -5.82
N LYS A 85 -5.46 -12.71 -5.93
CA LYS A 85 -5.53 -13.78 -4.91
C LYS A 85 -4.23 -13.99 -4.16
N ALA A 86 -3.11 -13.63 -4.77
CA ALA A 86 -1.79 -13.78 -4.18
C ALA A 86 -0.88 -12.69 -4.73
N VAL A 87 0.16 -12.38 -3.96
CA VAL A 87 1.24 -11.49 -4.35
C VAL A 87 2.56 -12.12 -3.89
N GLN A 88 3.64 -11.80 -4.59
CA GLN A 88 4.99 -12.17 -4.21
C GLN A 88 5.82 -10.92 -4.01
N LEU A 89 6.56 -10.84 -2.91
CA LEU A 89 7.58 -9.83 -2.71
C LEU A 89 8.87 -10.29 -3.41
N LEU A 90 9.44 -9.43 -4.25
CA LEU A 90 10.65 -9.69 -5.05
C LEU A 90 11.91 -9.15 -4.39
#